data_AF-X1EQR2-F1
#
_entry.id   AF-X1EQR2-F1
#
_cell.length_a   1.000
_cell.length_b   1.000
_cell.length_c   1.000
_cell.angle_alpha   90.00
_cell.angle_beta   90.00
_cell.angle_gamma   90.00
#
_symmetry.space_group_name_H-M   'P 1'
#
loop_
_entity.id
_entity.type
_entity.pdbx_description
1 polymer ?
#
loop_
_entity_poly.entity_id
_entity_poly.type
_entity_poly.pdbx_seq_one_letter_code
_entity_poly.pdbx_strand_id
1 'polypeptide(L)'
;MALELVDLLQGSFSLIFVLISLYLGFSILFKYFKYKSRLYILVGISWIGVANPWFPDSISFLMNVFFQESLAIEWYFIIGNAFIPLALLAWLI
;
A
#
# COMPACT_ATOMS: atom_id res chain seq x y z
N MET A 1 -4.63 -21.75 11.60
CA MET A 1 -6.04 -21.33 11.77
C MET A 1 -6.64 -21.35 10.37
N ALA A 2 -7.78 -22.01 10.14
CA ALA A 2 -8.38 -21.97 8.81
C ALA A 2 -8.78 -20.52 8.50
N LEU A 3 -8.33 -19.96 7.38
CA LEU A 3 -8.76 -18.64 6.93
C LEU A 3 -10.28 -18.63 6.80
N GLU A 4 -10.95 -17.69 7.47
CA GLU A 4 -12.36 -17.47 7.20
C GLU A 4 -12.51 -16.87 5.79
N LEU A 5 -13.69 -17.05 5.19
CA LEU A 5 -13.97 -16.49 3.86
C LEU A 5 -13.74 -14.96 3.85
N VAL A 6 -14.03 -14.29 4.96
CA VAL A 6 -13.81 -12.85 5.13
C VAL A 6 -12.32 -12.50 5.04
N ASP A 7 -11.45 -13.24 5.74
CA ASP A 7 -10.00 -13.01 5.72
C ASP A 7 -9.42 -13.22 4.33
N LEU A 8 -9.88 -14.26 3.64
CA LEU A 8 -9.46 -14.57 2.26
C LEU A 8 -9.84 -13.43 1.31
N LEU A 9 -11.08 -12.94 1.38
CA LEU A 9 -11.57 -11.87 0.51
C LEU A 9 -10.89 -10.53 0.83
N GLN A 10 -10.77 -10.18 2.11
CA GLN A 10 -10.11 -8.94 2.53
C GLN A 10 -8.65 -8.92 2.11
N GLY A 11 -7.90 -10.00 2.38
CA GLY A 11 -6.49 -10.11 2.04
C GLY A 11 -6.23 -10.07 0.54
N SER A 12 -6.99 -10.85 -0.23
CA SER A 12 -6.81 -10.92 -1.69
C SER A 12 -7.19 -9.62 -2.41
N PHE A 13 -8.30 -8.99 -2.05
CA PHE A 13 -8.70 -7.71 -2.65
C PHE A 13 -7.78 -6.57 -2.23
N SER A 14 -7.30 -6.56 -0.99
CA SER A 14 -6.28 -5.60 -0.55
C SER A 14 -4.99 -5.78 -1.34
N LEU A 15 -4.55 -7.02 -1.57
CA LEU A 15 -3.35 -7.30 -2.36
C LEU A 15 -3.49 -6.80 -3.80
N ILE A 16 -4.62 -7.07 -4.44
CA ILE A 16 -4.91 -6.58 -5.80
C ILE A 16 -4.87 -5.04 -5.82
N PHE A 17 -5.51 -4.39 -4.86
CA PHE A 17 -5.52 -2.93 -4.75
C PHE A 17 -4.11 -2.35 -4.54
N VAL A 18 -3.30 -2.95 -3.67
CA VAL A 18 -1.91 -2.52 -3.43
C VAL A 18 -1.06 -2.67 -4.69
N LEU A 19 -1.18 -3.78 -5.41
CA LEU A 19 -0.44 -3.99 -6.67
C LEU A 19 -0.82 -2.95 -7.74
N ILE A 20 -2.11 -2.67 -7.90
CA ILE A 20 -2.60 -1.63 -8.82
C ILE A 20 -2.08 -0.24 -8.39
N SER A 21 -2.15 0.06 -7.09
CA SER A 21 -1.74 1.36 -6.55
C SER A 21 -0.23 1.58 -6.69
N LEU A 22 0.59 0.56 -6.45
CA LEU A 22 2.02 0.60 -6.70
C LEU A 22 2.30 0.80 -8.19
N TYR A 23 1.66 0.02 -9.06
CA TYR A 23 1.84 0.15 -10.50
C TYR A 23 1.51 1.57 -10.99
N LEU A 24 0.36 2.12 -10.59
CA LEU A 24 -0.06 3.47 -10.96
C LEU A 24 0.87 4.54 -10.36
N GLY A 25 1.18 4.43 -9.07
CA GLY A 25 2.04 5.36 -8.36
C GLY A 25 3.44 5.43 -8.97
N PHE A 26 4.07 4.29 -9.23
CA PHE A 26 5.35 4.24 -9.93
C PHE A 26 5.25 4.74 -11.37
N SER A 27 4.17 4.42 -12.09
CA SER A 27 3.95 4.95 -13.45
C SER A 27 3.87 6.48 -13.48
N ILE A 28 3.31 7.09 -12.44
CA ILE A 28 3.29 8.55 -12.26
C ILE A 28 4.69 9.05 -11.90
N LEU A 29 5.38 8.42 -10.95
CA LEU A 29 6.75 8.78 -10.56
C LEU A 29 7.70 8.80 -11.76
N PHE A 30 7.66 7.77 -12.61
CA PHE A 30 8.54 7.69 -13.78
C PHE A 30 8.30 8.80 -14.81
N LYS A 31 7.12 9.42 -14.85
CA LYS A 31 6.86 10.60 -15.71
C LYS A 31 7.73 11.80 -15.32
N TYR A 32 8.26 11.86 -14.09
CA TYR A 32 9.26 12.86 -13.71
C TYR A 32 10.47 12.87 -14.65
N PHE A 33 10.96 11.71 -15.09
CA PHE A 33 12.14 11.66 -15.97
C PHE A 33 11.88 12.25 -17.35
N LYS A 34 10.63 12.19 -17.83
CA LYS A 34 10.20 12.76 -19.11
C LYS A 34 9.91 14.25 -19.02
N TYR A 35 9.14 14.67 -18.02
CA TYR A 35 8.62 16.04 -17.94
C TYR A 35 9.39 16.95 -16.96
N LYS A 36 10.28 16.38 -16.15
CA LYS A 36 11.11 17.07 -15.13
C LYS A 36 10.32 17.91 -14.12
N SER A 37 9.01 17.69 -14.02
CA SER A 37 8.13 18.39 -13.08
C SER A 37 8.01 17.63 -11.76
N ARG A 38 8.31 18.32 -10.65
CA ARG A 38 8.19 17.78 -9.28
C ARG A 38 6.78 17.30 -8.94
N LEU A 39 5.75 17.82 -9.63
CA LEU A 39 4.36 17.40 -9.48
C LEU A 39 4.20 15.88 -9.65
N TYR A 40 4.91 15.26 -10.59
CA TYR A 40 4.84 13.81 -10.80
C TYR A 40 5.42 13.02 -9.62
N ILE A 41 6.43 13.56 -8.95
CA ILE A 41 6.98 12.94 -7.73
C ILE A 41 5.95 13.01 -6.61
N LEU A 42 5.42 14.21 -6.37
CA LEU A 42 4.47 14.49 -5.28
C LEU A 42 3.19 13.66 -5.43
N VAL A 43 2.58 13.67 -6.62
CA VAL A 43 1.36 12.89 -6.90
C VAL A 43 1.63 11.39 -6.83
N GLY A 44 2.78 10.92 -7.34
CA GLY A 44 3.13 9.50 -7.30
C GLY A 44 3.33 8.98 -5.87
N ILE A 45 4.08 9.71 -5.04
CA ILE A 45 4.26 9.38 -3.60
C ILE A 45 2.93 9.44 -2.87
N SER A 46 2.11 10.47 -3.13
CA SER A 46 0.80 10.61 -2.50
C SER A 46 -0.10 9.42 -2.82
N TRP A 47 -0.14 8.99 -4.08
CA TRP A 47 -0.98 7.85 -4.49
C TRP A 47 -0.56 6.54 -3.81
N ILE A 48 0.75 6.26 -3.76
CA ILE A 48 1.26 5.08 -3.05
C ILE A 48 0.95 5.17 -1.55
N GLY A 49 1.19 6.33 -0.95
CA GLY A 49 1.00 6.52 0.49
C GLY A 49 -0.46 6.56 0.93
N VAL A 50 -1.40 6.96 0.06
CA VAL A 50 -2.83 6.84 0.34
C VAL A 50 -3.28 5.39 0.33
N ALA A 51 -2.63 4.51 -0.45
CA ALA A 51 -2.90 3.07 -0.44
C ALA A 51 -2.29 2.33 0.77
N ASN A 52 -1.54 3.02 1.63
CA ASN A 52 -0.86 2.46 2.80
C ASN A 52 -1.77 1.66 3.78
N PRO A 53 -3.03 2.05 4.06
CA PRO A 53 -3.92 1.27 4.93
C PRO A 53 -4.17 -0.18 4.48
N TRP A 54 -3.99 -0.49 3.19
CA TRP A 54 -4.21 -1.83 2.63
C TRP A 54 -2.94 -2.70 2.58
N PHE A 55 -1.77 -2.12 2.87
CA PHE A 55 -0.51 -2.87 2.93
C PHE A 55 -0.51 -3.92 4.04
N PRO A 56 -0.96 -3.63 5.28
CA PRO A 56 -0.98 -4.62 6.37
C PRO A 56 -1.80 -5.87 6.02
N ASP A 57 -3.00 -5.69 5.46
CA ASP A 57 -3.85 -6.79 5.02
C ASP A 57 -3.19 -7.62 3.92
N SER A 58 -2.58 -6.96 2.95
CA SER A 58 -1.87 -7.61 1.85
C SER A 58 -0.67 -8.41 2.34
N ILE A 59 0.12 -7.84 3.25
CA ILE A 59 1.31 -8.49 3.83
C ILE A 59 0.89 -9.65 4.72
N SER A 60 -0.10 -9.45 5.60
CA SER A 60 -0.62 -10.49 6.49
C SER A 60 -1.20 -11.65 5.70
N PHE A 61 -1.93 -11.36 4.60
CA PHE A 61 -2.45 -12.37 3.69
C PHE A 61 -1.34 -13.19 3.02
N LEU A 62 -0.32 -12.53 2.47
CA LEU A 62 0.84 -13.22 1.89
C LEU A 62 1.57 -14.07 2.93
N MET A 63 1.78 -13.53 4.14
CA MET A 63 2.41 -14.28 5.23
C MET A 63 1.61 -15.54 5.59
N ASN A 64 0.28 -15.42 5.64
CA ASN A 64 -0.57 -16.53 5.99
C ASN A 64 -0.51 -17.63 4.92
N VAL A 65 -0.58 -17.25 3.64
CA VAL A 65 -0.51 -18.17 2.50
C VAL A 65 0.83 -18.91 2.44
N PHE A 66 1.96 -18.21 2.65
CA PHE A 66 3.30 -18.80 2.46
C PHE A 66 3.91 -19.41 3.72
N PHE A 67 3.62 -18.85 4.90
CA PHE A 67 4.28 -19.20 6.16
C PHE A 67 3.32 -19.66 7.25
N GLN A 68 2.00 -19.62 7.00
CA GLN A 68 0.96 -19.95 8.00
C GLN A 68 1.03 -19.04 9.24
N GLU A 69 1.59 -17.84 9.09
CA GLU A 69 1.70 -16.81 10.11
C GLU A 69 0.98 -15.54 9.67
N SER A 70 0.53 -14.75 10.63
CA SER A 70 -0.08 -13.44 10.37
C SER A 70 0.83 -12.33 10.86
N LEU A 71 0.67 -11.14 10.29
CA LEU A 71 1.40 -9.97 10.74
C LEU A 71 1.05 -9.66 12.20
N ALA A 72 2.06 -9.43 13.05
CA ALA A 72 1.83 -9.03 14.43
C ALA A 72 1.04 -7.70 14.48
N ILE A 73 0.21 -7.54 15.50
CA ILE A 73 -0.75 -6.44 15.58
C ILE A 73 -0.07 -5.06 15.62
N GLU A 74 1.10 -4.99 16.25
CA GLU A 74 1.92 -3.78 16.32
C GLU A 74 2.36 -3.36 14.91
N TRP A 75 2.90 -4.31 14.14
CA TRP A 75 3.33 -4.07 12.76
C TRP A 75 2.16 -3.76 11.84
N TYR A 76 1.01 -4.39 12.07
CA TYR A 76 -0.21 -4.11 11.32
C TYR A 76 -0.61 -2.63 11.43
N PHE A 77 -0.67 -2.10 12.64
CA PHE A 77 -1.04 -0.69 12.85
C PHE A 77 0.04 0.29 12.40
N ILE A 78 1.32 -0.02 12.63
CA ILE A 78 2.43 0.83 12.20
C ILE A 78 2.44 0.95 10.68
N ILE A 79 2.43 -0.18 9.96
CA ILE A 79 2.43 -0.18 8.50
C ILE A 79 1.17 0.50 7.98
N GLY A 80 0.00 0.27 8.59
CA GLY A 80 -1.26 0.86 8.10
C GLY A 80 -1.32 2.38 8.23
N ASN A 81 -0.67 2.97 9.24
CA ASN A 81 -0.93 4.37 9.62
C ASN A 81 0.29 5.30 9.54
N ALA A 82 1.52 4.81 9.77
CA ALA A 82 2.67 5.67 10.00
C ALA A 82 3.00 6.59 8.82
N PHE A 83 2.75 6.14 7.58
CA PHE A 83 3.10 6.89 6.37
C PHE A 83 1.96 7.73 5.79
N ILE A 84 0.74 7.61 6.32
CA ILE A 84 -0.41 8.40 5.84
C ILE A 84 -0.15 9.91 5.95
N PRO A 85 0.36 10.46 7.08
CA PRO A 85 0.60 11.89 7.18
C PRO A 85 1.59 12.41 6.13
N LEU A 86 2.63 11.62 5.81
CA LEU A 86 3.62 11.98 4.78
C LEU A 86 2.99 12.00 3.39
N ALA A 87 2.09 11.04 3.10
CA ALA A 87 1.34 11.00 1.85
C ALA A 87 0.43 12.23 1.69
N LEU A 88 -0.27 12.61 2.75
CA LEU A 88 -1.15 13.78 2.75
C LEU A 88 -0.36 15.08 2.62
N LEU A 89 0.79 15.20 3.29
CA LEU A 89 1.67 16.36 3.12
C LEU A 89 2.21 16.45 1.69
N ALA A 90 2.57 15.33 1.05
CA ALA A 90 3.01 15.32 -0.34
C ALA A 90 1.90 15.76 -1.30
N TRP A 91 0.62 15.56 -0.97
CA TRP A 91 -0.52 15.99 -1.78
C TRP A 91 -0.81 17.50 -1.66
N LEU A 92 -0.49 18.11 -0.53
CA LEU A 92 -0.82 19.51 -0.22
C LEU A 92 0.22 20.52 -0.74
N ILE A 93 1.44 20.07 -1.07
CA ILE A 93 2.55 20.91 -1.55
C ILE A 93 2.53 20.99 -3.08
#